data_AF-A0A261B8H7-F1
#
_entry.id   AF-A0A261B8H7-F1
#
_cell.length_a   1.000
_cell.length_b   1.000
_cell.length_c   1.000
_cell.angle_alpha   90.00
_cell.angle_beta   90.00
_cell.angle_gamma   90.00
#
_symmetry.space_group_name_H-M   'P 1'
#
loop_
_entity.id
_entity.type
_entity.pdbx_description
1 polymer ?
#
loop_
_entity_poly.entity_id
_entity_poly.type
_entity_poly.pdbx_seq_one_letter_code
_entity_poly.pdbx_strand_id
1 'polypeptide(L)'
;MEIDLLLILKDRDGEPHCQKPVTFSDEKHSQLDIWNAYANRVEVFKNAQISETRKDSAENAQRFYDKLLGSSFFTVYPNFDIAVTKLHKPISKYLDKHTRWIQNAAKNFFALSMFKGQNPEIEFEETNDGSRSAVICKVTVNSITHKYRIKTNHNAGESGQAIRWNRDLIEFYCYKFLESIGLGPKVVFIPNIVASKPILYIGSEWLGHFRSFNSTEQVNTTEVTRTVVQIHFLAVFLSLGDMHEENFGMNANSDPIILDFMMSNYGDPQHKFLHENKIINSMRARDILENCDSTVRLQIAKDAIQNWNLMEKLSEVLELMNEEKENFGRDKLDFDKQARDLEEYVERVRSNIQNLYHSTM
;
A
#
# COMPACT_ATOMS: atom_id res chain seq x y z
N MET A 1 36.28 -23.80 10.45
CA MET A 1 35.96 -24.27 9.09
C MET A 1 35.97 -23.03 8.21
N GLU A 2 37.16 -22.73 7.69
CA GLU A 2 37.44 -21.59 6.82
C GLU A 2 36.67 -21.76 5.51
N ILE A 3 35.87 -20.77 5.14
CA ILE A 3 35.31 -20.67 3.80
C ILE A 3 36.23 -19.72 3.04
N ASP A 4 36.93 -20.27 2.06
CA ASP A 4 37.81 -19.59 1.13
C ASP A 4 37.15 -18.34 0.51
N LEU A 5 37.71 -17.18 0.86
CA LEU A 5 37.41 -15.87 0.27
C LEU A 5 38.27 -15.63 -0.99
N LEU A 6 38.54 -16.69 -1.74
CA LEU A 6 39.40 -16.72 -2.91
C LEU A 6 38.55 -16.77 -4.16
N LEU A 7 38.05 -15.61 -4.61
CA LEU A 7 37.75 -15.36 -6.03
C LEU A 7 37.42 -13.89 -6.27
N ILE A 8 38.07 -13.34 -7.30
CA ILE A 8 37.96 -11.98 -7.87
C ILE A 8 38.97 -10.97 -7.31
N LEU A 9 40.25 -11.29 -7.42
CA LEU A 9 41.30 -10.31 -7.73
C LEU A 9 42.20 -10.92 -8.82
N LYS A 10 41.95 -10.54 -10.06
CA LYS A 10 42.91 -10.67 -11.16
C LYS A 10 42.98 -9.33 -11.84
N ASP A 11 43.82 -8.44 -11.30
CA ASP A 11 44.33 -7.33 -12.08
C ASP A 11 45.42 -7.87 -13.01
N ARG A 12 45.27 -7.54 -14.29
CA ARG A 12 46.29 -7.69 -15.31
C ARG A 12 47.30 -6.56 -15.16
N ASP A 13 48.55 -6.90 -15.44
CA ASP A 13 49.68 -6.04 -15.71
C ASP A 13 50.53 -5.70 -14.48
N GLY A 14 51.61 -6.48 -14.34
CA GLY A 14 52.65 -6.28 -13.36
C GLY A 14 53.63 -5.19 -13.78
N GLU A 15 54.02 -4.37 -12.81
CA GLU A 15 55.32 -3.70 -12.65
C GLU A 15 55.38 -3.14 -11.19
N PRO A 16 56.54 -3.17 -10.50
CA PRO A 16 56.61 -2.82 -9.08
C PRO A 16 56.99 -1.35 -8.89
N HIS A 17 56.04 -0.51 -8.47
CA HIS A 17 56.38 0.83 -7.96
C HIS A 17 56.37 0.85 -6.43
N CYS A 18 57.57 1.05 -5.87
CA CYS A 18 57.81 1.32 -4.47
C CYS A 18 57.09 2.62 -4.06
N GLN A 19 55.95 2.50 -3.37
CA GLN A 19 55.32 3.60 -2.66
C GLN A 19 55.45 3.37 -1.15
N LYS A 20 55.85 4.45 -0.46
CA LYS A 20 56.08 4.56 0.98
C LYS A 20 54.94 3.93 1.79
N PRO A 21 55.21 3.40 3.00
CA PRO A 21 54.19 2.83 3.85
C PRO A 21 53.19 3.92 4.22
N VAL A 22 52.01 3.88 3.60
CA VAL A 22 50.83 4.56 4.12
C VAL A 22 50.44 3.75 5.34
N THR A 23 50.52 4.35 6.52
CA THR A 23 49.92 3.78 7.73
C THR A 23 48.41 3.71 7.50
N PHE A 24 47.94 2.54 7.07
CA PHE A 24 46.53 2.21 6.95
C PHE A 24 45.97 2.14 8.38
N SER A 25 45.12 3.10 8.76
CA SER A 25 44.46 3.03 10.06
C SER A 25 43.49 1.83 10.09
N ASP A 26 43.51 1.09 11.19
CA ASP A 26 42.70 -0.10 11.49
C ASP A 26 41.17 0.14 11.44
N GLU A 27 40.74 1.39 11.25
CA GLU A 27 39.33 1.79 11.19
C GLU A 27 38.62 1.27 9.94
N LYS A 28 39.32 1.04 8.82
CA LYS A 28 38.69 0.62 7.54
C LYS A 28 38.21 -0.84 7.53
N HIS A 29 38.84 -1.72 8.31
CA HIS A 29 38.48 -3.15 8.38
C HIS A 29 37.48 -3.49 9.51
N SER A 30 37.17 -2.53 10.39
CA SER A 30 36.36 -2.72 11.60
C SER A 30 34.91 -3.19 11.38
N GLN A 31 34.43 -3.20 10.13
CA GLN A 31 33.04 -3.55 9.81
C GLN A 31 32.87 -4.79 8.93
N LEU A 32 33.97 -5.47 8.56
CA LEU A 32 33.88 -6.77 7.86
C LEU A 32 33.19 -7.83 8.72
N ASP A 33 33.38 -7.80 10.03
CA ASP A 33 32.66 -8.70 10.95
C ASP A 33 31.15 -8.44 10.95
N ILE A 34 30.74 -7.17 10.82
CA ILE A 34 29.33 -6.79 10.70
C ILE A 34 28.76 -7.32 9.38
N TRP A 35 29.52 -7.21 8.29
CA TRP A 35 29.13 -7.80 7.01
C TRP A 35 28.97 -9.32 7.10
N ASN A 36 29.95 -10.02 7.69
CA ASN A 36 29.90 -11.47 7.83
C ASN A 36 28.71 -11.91 8.69
N ALA A 37 28.43 -11.18 9.77
CA ALA A 37 27.24 -11.41 10.59
C ALA A 37 25.94 -11.17 9.80
N TYR A 38 25.88 -10.10 8.99
CA TYR A 38 24.77 -9.83 8.08
C TYR A 38 24.57 -10.99 7.09
N ALA A 39 25.61 -11.38 6.36
CA ALA A 39 25.55 -12.42 5.33
C ALA A 39 25.11 -13.77 5.92
N ASN A 40 25.60 -14.11 7.12
CA ASN A 40 25.17 -15.30 7.85
C ASN A 40 23.65 -15.25 8.14
N ARG A 41 23.13 -14.13 8.66
CA ARG A 41 21.68 -13.99 8.92
C ARG A 41 20.83 -14.06 7.66
N VAL A 42 21.30 -13.51 6.55
CA VAL A 42 20.63 -13.66 5.25
C VAL A 42 20.55 -15.14 4.83
N GLU A 43 21.62 -15.89 5.04
CA GLU A 43 21.65 -17.32 4.68
C GLU A 43 20.74 -18.15 5.59
N VAL A 44 20.73 -17.89 6.90
CA VAL A 44 19.77 -18.52 7.83
C VAL A 44 18.34 -18.19 7.43
N PHE A 45 18.03 -16.95 7.07
CA PHE A 45 16.69 -16.55 6.61
C PHE A 45 16.23 -17.34 5.38
N LYS A 46 17.11 -17.54 4.39
CA LYS A 46 16.77 -18.29 3.17
C LYS A 46 16.48 -19.76 3.44
N ASN A 47 17.22 -20.37 4.37
CA ASN A 47 17.16 -21.80 4.65
C ASN A 47 16.16 -22.16 5.77
N ALA A 48 15.69 -21.18 6.54
CA ALA A 48 14.78 -21.39 7.66
C ALA A 48 13.41 -21.92 7.20
N GLN A 49 13.05 -23.11 7.71
CA GLN A 49 11.71 -23.71 7.56
C GLN A 49 10.75 -23.27 8.68
N ILE A 50 11.30 -22.86 9.82
CA ILE A 50 10.53 -22.41 11.00
C ILE A 50 10.27 -20.91 10.90
N SER A 51 9.01 -20.50 11.04
CA SER A 51 8.58 -19.09 10.93
C SER A 51 9.32 -18.16 11.89
N GLU A 52 9.46 -18.54 13.17
CA GLU A 52 10.13 -17.70 14.18
C GLU A 52 11.63 -17.51 13.86
N THR A 53 12.33 -18.59 13.51
CA THR A 53 13.75 -18.51 13.10
C THR A 53 13.94 -17.63 11.87
N ARG A 54 13.00 -17.72 10.92
CA ARG A 54 13.01 -16.89 9.72
C ARG A 54 12.83 -15.41 10.08
N LYS A 55 11.89 -15.10 10.97
CA LYS A 55 11.65 -13.76 11.50
C LYS A 55 12.86 -13.18 12.23
N ASP A 56 13.40 -13.91 13.20
CA ASP A 56 14.57 -13.48 13.97
C ASP A 56 15.78 -13.21 13.08
N SER A 57 15.99 -14.05 12.07
CA SER A 57 17.09 -13.89 11.13
C SER A 57 16.90 -12.66 10.25
N ALA A 58 15.68 -12.41 9.77
CA ALA A 58 15.35 -11.21 9.01
C ALA A 58 15.56 -9.94 9.85
N GLU A 59 15.07 -9.88 11.08
CA GLU A 59 15.24 -8.72 11.97
C GLU A 59 16.71 -8.44 12.27
N ASN A 60 17.51 -9.48 12.53
CA ASN A 60 18.93 -9.32 12.78
C ASN A 60 19.70 -8.90 11.52
N ALA A 61 19.36 -9.45 10.35
CA ALA A 61 19.94 -9.02 9.09
C ALA A 61 19.66 -7.52 8.85
N GLN A 62 18.44 -7.05 9.09
CA GLN A 62 18.11 -5.63 8.99
C GLN A 62 18.93 -4.76 9.95
N ARG A 63 19.09 -5.16 11.21
CA ARG A 63 19.91 -4.40 12.18
C ARG A 63 21.37 -4.28 11.75
N PHE A 64 21.96 -5.34 11.19
CA PHE A 64 23.32 -5.26 10.67
C PHE A 64 23.41 -4.42 9.40
N TYR A 65 22.42 -4.53 8.52
CA TYR A 65 22.32 -3.69 7.33
C TYR A 65 22.25 -2.19 7.69
N ASP A 66 21.42 -1.81 8.65
CA ASP A 66 21.31 -0.42 9.12
C ASP A 66 22.65 0.11 9.67
N LYS A 67 23.40 -0.73 10.39
CA LYS A 67 24.76 -0.38 10.88
C LYS A 67 25.76 -0.17 9.74
N LEU A 68 25.70 -1.00 8.70
CA LEU A 68 26.57 -0.88 7.53
C LEU A 68 26.22 0.34 6.69
N LEU A 69 24.93 0.67 6.54
CA LEU A 69 24.46 1.88 5.86
C LEU A 69 24.84 3.15 6.62
N GLY A 70 24.75 3.12 7.95
CA GLY A 70 25.12 4.24 8.82
C GLY A 70 26.63 4.49 8.93
N SER A 71 27.45 3.69 8.25
CA SER A 71 28.91 3.81 8.24
C SER A 71 29.46 4.13 6.85
N SER A 72 30.76 4.28 6.73
CA SER A 72 31.45 4.43 5.44
C SER A 72 31.74 3.09 4.74
N PHE A 73 31.17 1.97 5.21
CA PHE A 73 31.54 0.62 4.73
C PHE A 73 31.36 0.47 3.22
N PHE A 74 30.20 0.82 2.67
CA PHE A 74 29.93 0.69 1.23
C PHE A 74 30.73 1.69 0.38
N THR A 75 31.13 2.82 0.95
CA THR A 75 32.06 3.75 0.28
C THR A 75 33.46 3.15 0.17
N VAL A 76 33.91 2.44 1.21
CA VAL A 76 35.23 1.79 1.22
C VAL A 76 35.23 0.49 0.42
N TYR A 77 34.11 -0.24 0.41
CA TYR A 77 33.94 -1.51 -0.30
C TYR A 77 32.75 -1.50 -1.28
N PRO A 78 32.85 -0.78 -2.43
CA PRO A 78 31.73 -0.59 -3.35
C PRO A 78 31.12 -1.89 -3.92
N ASN A 79 31.91 -2.94 -4.09
CA ASN A 79 31.40 -4.23 -4.59
C ASN A 79 30.36 -4.86 -3.65
N PHE A 80 30.45 -4.56 -2.35
CA PHE A 80 29.50 -5.04 -1.35
C PHE A 80 28.15 -4.31 -1.44
N ASP A 81 28.13 -3.07 -1.93
CA ASP A 81 26.90 -2.31 -2.16
C ASP A 81 26.01 -2.96 -3.24
N ILE A 82 26.64 -3.43 -4.32
CA ILE A 82 25.95 -4.17 -5.39
C ILE A 82 25.40 -5.50 -4.86
N ALA A 83 26.18 -6.20 -4.05
CA ALA A 83 25.79 -7.48 -3.46
C ALA A 83 24.65 -7.32 -2.44
N VAL A 84 24.76 -6.33 -1.55
CA VAL A 84 23.79 -6.10 -0.48
C VAL A 84 22.41 -5.76 -1.04
N THR A 85 22.35 -4.96 -2.11
CA THR A 85 21.09 -4.60 -2.77
C THR A 85 20.31 -5.84 -3.22
N LYS A 86 20.99 -6.86 -3.73
CA LYS A 86 20.35 -8.12 -4.15
C LYS A 86 19.98 -9.02 -2.97
N LEU A 87 20.86 -9.10 -1.97
CA LEU A 87 20.68 -9.97 -0.80
C LEU A 87 19.61 -9.46 0.17
N HIS A 88 19.50 -8.14 0.30
CA HIS A 88 18.65 -7.49 1.30
C HIS A 88 17.20 -7.34 0.83
N LYS A 89 16.97 -7.33 -0.48
CA LYS A 89 15.62 -7.16 -1.06
C LYS A 89 14.61 -8.22 -0.57
N PRO A 90 14.92 -9.53 -0.53
CA PRO A 90 14.02 -10.53 0.04
C PRO A 90 13.77 -10.37 1.55
N ILE A 91 14.78 -9.94 2.32
CA ILE A 91 14.67 -9.67 3.76
C ILE A 91 13.69 -8.53 3.98
N SER A 92 13.93 -7.42 3.29
CA SER A 92 13.10 -6.22 3.38
C SER A 92 11.66 -6.53 3.01
N LYS A 93 11.41 -7.25 1.90
CA LYS A 93 10.05 -7.67 1.48
C LYS A 93 9.32 -8.50 2.53
N TYR A 94 10.05 -9.33 3.24
CA TYR A 94 9.50 -10.13 4.31
C TYR A 94 9.12 -9.23 5.49
N LEU A 95 10.02 -8.35 5.92
CA LEU A 95 9.85 -7.43 7.04
C LEU A 95 8.76 -6.36 6.82
N ASP A 96 8.55 -5.91 5.58
CA ASP A 96 7.55 -4.90 5.22
C ASP A 96 6.15 -5.22 5.74
N LYS A 97 5.83 -6.52 5.89
CA LYS A 97 4.55 -7.03 6.36
C LYS A 97 4.48 -7.24 7.86
N HIS A 98 5.52 -6.93 8.64
CA HIS A 98 5.50 -7.14 10.09
C HIS A 98 5.07 -5.88 10.85
N THR A 99 4.19 -6.08 11.83
CA THR A 99 3.64 -5.05 12.73
C THR A 99 4.68 -4.03 13.20
N ARG A 100 5.84 -4.50 13.69
CA ARG A 100 6.91 -3.64 14.22
C ARG A 100 7.38 -2.58 13.21
N TRP A 101 7.51 -2.96 11.94
CA TRP A 101 8.01 -2.06 10.90
C TRP A 101 6.96 -1.05 10.47
N ILE A 102 5.70 -1.47 10.41
CA ILE A 102 4.55 -0.58 10.19
C ILE A 102 4.46 0.45 11.33
N GLN A 103 4.59 0.01 12.59
CA GLN A 103 4.57 0.89 13.76
C GLN A 103 5.71 1.92 13.72
N ASN A 104 6.94 1.49 13.40
CA ASN A 104 8.08 2.39 13.30
C ASN A 104 7.92 3.41 12.17
N ALA A 105 7.44 2.99 11.00
CA ALA A 105 7.16 3.89 9.88
C ALA A 105 6.08 4.91 10.23
N ALA A 106 4.98 4.45 10.86
CA ALA A 106 3.91 5.32 11.33
C ALA A 106 4.42 6.34 12.36
N LYS A 107 5.21 5.92 13.37
CA LYS A 107 5.82 6.83 14.35
C LYS A 107 6.61 7.93 13.67
N ASN A 108 7.49 7.57 12.73
CA ASN A 108 8.31 8.53 12.01
C ASN A 108 7.46 9.49 11.17
N PHE A 109 6.50 8.96 10.41
CA PHE A 109 5.63 9.77 9.56
C PHE A 109 4.83 10.80 10.36
N PHE A 110 4.14 10.37 11.42
CA PHE A 110 3.31 11.29 12.21
C PHE A 110 4.16 12.32 12.97
N ALA A 111 5.29 11.90 13.56
CA ALA A 111 6.13 12.80 14.35
C ALA A 111 6.96 13.78 13.50
N LEU A 112 7.50 13.31 12.37
CA LEU A 112 8.48 14.07 11.58
C LEU A 112 7.87 14.76 10.35
N SER A 113 6.72 14.30 9.87
CA SER A 113 6.04 14.85 8.70
C SER A 113 4.71 15.50 9.07
N MET A 114 3.68 14.71 9.40
CA MET A 114 2.31 15.21 9.52
C MET A 114 2.12 16.20 10.68
N PHE A 115 2.71 15.91 11.85
CA PHE A 115 2.62 16.73 13.06
C PHE A 115 3.98 17.28 13.49
N LYS A 116 4.83 17.58 12.51
CA LYS A 116 6.19 18.09 12.75
C LYS A 116 6.18 19.30 13.69
N GLY A 117 6.98 19.23 14.74
CA GLY A 117 7.11 20.30 15.74
C GLY A 117 5.99 20.38 16.77
N GLN A 118 5.01 19.46 16.73
CA GLN A 118 3.88 19.44 17.66
C GLN A 118 3.99 18.34 18.74
N ASN A 119 5.07 17.54 18.71
CA ASN A 119 5.36 16.46 19.66
C ASN A 119 4.15 15.52 19.90
N PRO A 120 3.64 14.85 18.86
CA PRO A 120 2.52 13.93 18.99
C PRO A 120 2.82 12.79 19.98
N GLU A 121 1.84 12.44 20.81
CA GLU A 121 1.82 11.17 21.53
C GLU A 121 1.28 10.08 20.60
N ILE A 122 2.02 8.98 20.45
CA ILE A 122 1.70 7.93 19.48
C ILE A 122 1.61 6.57 20.20
N GLU A 123 0.42 5.99 20.18
CA GLU A 123 0.10 4.69 20.79
C GLU A 123 -0.37 3.70 19.74
N PHE A 124 -0.16 2.41 20.00
CA PHE A 124 -0.60 1.33 19.11
C PHE A 124 -1.48 0.34 19.85
N GLU A 125 -2.56 -0.09 19.21
CA GLU A 125 -3.41 -1.18 19.71
C GLU A 125 -3.09 -2.46 18.94
N GLU A 126 -3.14 -3.60 19.64
CA GLU A 126 -3.07 -4.91 18.99
C GLU A 126 -4.35 -5.16 18.19
N THR A 127 -4.20 -5.70 16.99
CA THR A 127 -5.33 -6.17 16.17
C THR A 127 -5.30 -7.68 16.07
N ASN A 128 -6.45 -8.31 16.26
CA ASN A 128 -6.65 -9.74 15.99
C ASN A 128 -7.01 -10.01 14.52
N ASP A 129 -6.87 -9.03 13.62
CA ASP A 129 -7.21 -9.16 12.20
C ASP A 129 -6.32 -10.23 11.53
N GLY A 130 -6.97 -11.27 11.02
CA GLY A 130 -6.30 -12.44 10.45
C GLY A 130 -5.38 -12.15 9.26
N SER A 131 -4.42 -13.05 9.05
CA SER A 131 -3.46 -13.20 7.93
C SER A 131 -2.58 -12.00 7.51
N ARG A 132 -2.96 -10.75 7.75
CA ARG A 132 -2.21 -9.54 7.32
C ARG A 132 -2.07 -8.56 8.48
N SER A 133 -0.84 -8.10 8.70
CA SER A 133 -0.51 -7.18 9.79
C SER A 133 -1.06 -5.78 9.51
N ALA A 134 -2.31 -5.53 9.90
CA ALA A 134 -2.77 -4.18 10.15
C ALA A 134 -2.32 -3.74 11.55
N VAL A 135 -2.22 -2.44 11.77
CA VAL A 135 -2.01 -1.85 13.11
C VAL A 135 -2.99 -0.71 13.31
N ILE A 136 -3.51 -0.59 14.51
CA ILE A 136 -4.26 0.60 14.91
C ILE A 136 -3.29 1.55 15.58
N CYS A 137 -3.23 2.78 15.08
CA CYS A 137 -2.39 3.86 15.58
C CYS A 137 -3.27 4.99 16.12
N LYS A 138 -3.04 5.41 17.35
CA LYS A 138 -3.62 6.61 17.94
C LYS A 138 -2.56 7.69 17.99
N VAL A 139 -2.90 8.87 17.50
CA VAL A 139 -2.00 10.03 17.47
C VAL A 139 -2.71 11.18 18.19
N THR A 140 -2.21 11.56 19.37
CA THR A 140 -2.75 12.66 20.16
C THR A 140 -1.88 13.90 20.00
N VAL A 141 -2.48 14.98 19.52
CA VAL A 141 -1.82 16.28 19.31
C VAL A 141 -2.74 17.37 19.85
N ASN A 142 -2.22 18.23 20.72
CA ASN A 142 -2.99 19.34 21.31
C ASN A 142 -4.34 18.89 21.93
N SER A 143 -4.36 17.74 22.62
CA SER A 143 -5.56 17.10 23.20
C SER A 143 -6.59 16.57 22.19
N ILE A 144 -6.27 16.55 20.89
CA ILE A 144 -7.10 15.91 19.85
C ILE A 144 -6.47 14.57 19.50
N THR A 145 -7.25 13.50 19.60
CA THR A 145 -6.80 12.15 19.24
C THR A 145 -7.33 11.75 17.87
N HIS A 146 -6.42 11.52 16.94
CA HIS A 146 -6.70 10.89 15.65
C HIS A 146 -6.46 9.38 15.77
N LYS A 147 -7.35 8.57 15.18
CA LYS A 147 -7.21 7.11 15.17
C LYS A 147 -7.09 6.65 13.71
N TYR A 148 -6.06 5.86 13.40
CA TYR A 148 -5.80 5.35 12.06
C TYR A 148 -5.71 3.82 12.07
N ARG A 149 -6.31 3.17 11.07
CA ARG A 149 -5.99 1.78 10.70
C ARG A 149 -4.92 1.83 9.61
N ILE A 150 -3.75 1.27 9.92
CA ILE A 150 -2.58 1.31 9.03
C ILE A 150 -2.29 -0.11 8.55
N LYS A 151 -2.15 -0.27 7.24
CA LYS A 151 -1.89 -1.58 6.62
C LYS A 151 -1.00 -1.43 5.40
N THR A 152 -0.50 -2.56 4.91
CA THR A 152 0.13 -2.64 3.58
C THR A 152 -0.93 -2.63 2.48
N ASN A 153 -0.60 -2.13 1.29
CA ASN A 153 -1.41 -2.34 0.09
C ASN A 153 -1.56 -3.84 -0.22
N HIS A 154 -2.62 -4.22 -0.94
CA HIS A 154 -3.03 -5.63 -1.08
C HIS A 154 -1.98 -6.54 -1.72
N ASN A 155 -1.21 -6.02 -2.69
CA ASN A 155 -0.20 -6.78 -3.43
C ASN A 155 1.23 -6.56 -2.90
N ALA A 156 1.39 -5.94 -1.72
CA ALA A 156 2.71 -5.66 -1.14
C ALA A 156 3.58 -6.92 -1.14
N GLY A 157 4.71 -6.87 -1.84
CA GLY A 157 5.68 -7.97 -1.89
C GLY A 157 5.29 -9.20 -2.72
N GLU A 158 4.11 -9.26 -3.34
CA GLU A 158 3.75 -10.35 -4.25
C GLU A 158 4.53 -10.22 -5.58
N SER A 159 5.06 -11.34 -6.05
CA SER A 159 5.74 -11.44 -7.35
C SER A 159 5.01 -12.46 -8.19
N GLY A 160 4.18 -11.95 -9.10
CA GLY A 160 3.57 -12.77 -10.15
C GLY A 160 2.06 -12.65 -10.14
N GLN A 161 1.55 -11.85 -11.08
CA GLN A 161 0.72 -12.35 -12.17
C GLN A 161 0.95 -11.44 -13.39
N ALA A 162 0.70 -11.96 -14.60
CA ALA A 162 0.67 -11.15 -15.82
C ALA A 162 -0.59 -10.26 -15.77
N ILE A 163 -0.50 -9.15 -15.06
CA ILE A 163 -1.59 -8.19 -14.91
C ILE A 163 -1.35 -7.03 -15.89
N ARG A 164 -2.42 -6.55 -16.53
CA ARG A 164 -2.36 -5.45 -17.51
C ARG A 164 -1.75 -4.16 -16.94
N TRP A 165 -2.01 -3.85 -15.67
CA TRP A 165 -1.52 -2.65 -14.97
C TRP A 165 -0.90 -3.00 -13.62
N ASN A 166 0.05 -2.20 -13.17
CA ASN A 166 0.48 -2.23 -11.78
C ASN A 166 -0.65 -1.70 -10.87
N ARG A 167 -1.09 -2.54 -9.94
CA ARG A 167 -2.27 -2.26 -9.09
C ARG A 167 -1.95 -1.38 -7.88
N ASP A 168 -0.69 -1.17 -7.53
CA ASP A 168 -0.33 -0.49 -6.27
C ASP A 168 -0.72 1.00 -6.34
N LEU A 169 -0.28 1.72 -7.38
CA LEU A 169 -0.63 3.13 -7.55
C LEU A 169 -2.13 3.33 -7.84
N ILE A 170 -2.77 2.38 -8.53
CA ILE A 170 -4.22 2.39 -8.77
C ILE A 170 -5.00 2.20 -7.46
N GLU A 171 -4.54 1.31 -6.57
CA GLU A 171 -5.15 1.12 -5.24
C GLU A 171 -5.08 2.41 -4.43
N PHE A 172 -3.90 3.05 -4.37
CA PHE A 172 -3.72 4.34 -3.70
C PHE A 172 -4.62 5.43 -4.30
N TYR A 173 -4.70 5.53 -5.62
CA TYR A 173 -5.60 6.45 -6.30
C TYR A 173 -7.06 6.19 -5.90
N CYS A 174 -7.53 4.94 -5.87
CA CYS A 174 -8.91 4.63 -5.51
C CYS A 174 -9.24 5.04 -4.07
N TYR A 175 -8.31 4.87 -3.13
CA TYR A 175 -8.47 5.37 -1.76
C TYR A 175 -8.63 6.89 -1.73
N LYS A 176 -7.75 7.61 -2.43
CA LYS A 176 -7.82 9.08 -2.52
C LYS A 176 -9.05 9.58 -3.25
N PHE A 177 -9.50 8.83 -4.26
CA PHE A 177 -10.70 9.14 -5.01
C PHE A 177 -11.92 9.03 -4.11
N LEU A 178 -12.09 7.91 -3.40
CA LEU A 178 -13.19 7.71 -2.45
C LEU A 178 -13.18 8.75 -1.32
N GLU A 179 -12.00 9.11 -0.80
CA GLU A 179 -11.83 10.23 0.14
C GLU A 179 -12.36 11.55 -0.47
N SER A 180 -11.95 11.88 -1.70
CA SER A 180 -12.29 13.15 -2.36
C SER A 180 -13.78 13.34 -2.64
N ILE A 181 -14.53 12.24 -2.82
CA ILE A 181 -15.98 12.24 -3.03
C ILE A 181 -16.77 12.01 -1.73
N GLY A 182 -16.09 11.90 -0.59
CA GLY A 182 -16.70 11.74 0.73
C GLY A 182 -17.26 10.35 1.02
N LEU A 183 -16.86 9.34 0.26
CA LEU A 183 -17.35 7.95 0.36
C LEU A 183 -16.31 6.98 0.93
N GLY A 184 -15.18 7.49 1.40
CA GLY A 184 -14.12 6.74 2.05
C GLY A 184 -13.57 7.49 3.27
N PRO A 185 -12.76 6.83 4.10
CA PRO A 185 -12.04 7.50 5.18
C PRO A 185 -11.02 8.50 4.63
N LYS A 186 -10.60 9.45 5.46
CA LYS A 186 -9.41 10.25 5.17
C LYS A 186 -8.20 9.32 5.11
N VAL A 187 -7.39 9.43 4.07
CA VAL A 187 -6.23 8.54 3.87
C VAL A 187 -4.92 9.32 3.95
N VAL A 188 -3.94 8.73 4.61
CA VAL A 188 -2.54 9.18 4.56
C VAL A 188 -1.68 8.05 4.02
N PHE A 189 -0.70 8.39 3.19
CA PHE A 189 0.30 7.43 2.74
C PHE A 189 1.56 7.56 3.56
N ILE A 190 1.99 6.46 4.16
CA ILE A 190 3.08 6.41 5.12
C ILE A 190 4.27 5.70 4.43
N PRO A 191 5.38 6.41 4.17
CA PRO A 191 6.56 5.80 3.57
C PRO A 191 7.11 4.69 4.46
N ASN A 192 7.43 3.54 3.85
CA ASN A 192 8.13 2.48 4.55
C ASN A 192 9.59 2.89 4.83
N ILE A 193 10.13 2.41 5.96
CA ILE A 193 11.49 2.66 6.42
C ILE A 193 12.47 1.53 6.06
N VAL A 194 11.97 0.38 5.60
CA VAL A 194 12.75 -0.77 5.15
C VAL A 194 12.60 -0.91 3.64
N ALA A 195 13.56 -0.34 2.89
CA ALA A 195 13.44 -0.13 1.46
C ALA A 195 13.58 -1.43 0.61
N SER A 196 12.58 -2.32 0.64
CA SER A 196 12.52 -3.48 -0.27
C SER A 196 12.08 -3.12 -1.69
N LYS A 197 11.22 -2.10 -1.76
CA LYS A 197 10.50 -1.49 -2.88
C LYS A 197 9.89 -0.16 -2.38
N PRO A 198 9.41 0.74 -3.26
CA PRO A 198 8.61 1.89 -2.86
C PRO A 198 7.20 1.44 -2.43
N ILE A 199 7.10 0.73 -1.30
CA ILE A 199 5.84 0.33 -0.69
C ILE A 199 5.44 1.44 0.28
N LEU A 200 4.24 1.98 0.10
CA LEU A 200 3.60 2.87 1.08
C LEU A 200 2.64 2.05 1.92
N TYR A 201 2.58 2.36 3.22
CA TYR A 201 1.47 1.92 4.06
C TYR A 201 0.29 2.88 3.89
N ILE A 202 -0.91 2.33 3.93
CA ILE A 202 -2.16 3.08 3.84
C ILE A 202 -2.67 3.28 5.26
N GLY A 203 -2.73 4.52 5.73
CA GLY A 203 -3.34 4.91 6.99
C GLY A 203 -4.73 5.50 6.76
N SER A 204 -5.78 4.74 7.06
CA SER A 204 -7.17 5.21 6.96
C SER A 204 -7.64 5.73 8.32
N GLU A 205 -8.12 6.97 8.37
CA GLU A 205 -8.68 7.56 9.60
C GLU A 205 -9.98 6.84 9.99
N TRP A 206 -10.14 6.63 11.29
CA TRP A 206 -11.26 5.90 11.84
C TRP A 206 -12.56 6.69 11.69
N LEU A 207 -13.56 6.06 11.07
CA LEU A 207 -14.88 6.65 10.88
C LEU A 207 -15.82 6.26 12.03
N GLY A 208 -15.91 7.09 13.07
CA GLY A 208 -16.73 6.81 14.25
C GLY A 208 -18.24 6.66 13.99
N HIS A 209 -18.73 7.20 12.88
CA HIS A 209 -20.14 7.13 12.47
C HIS A 209 -20.42 6.11 11.36
N PHE A 210 -19.44 5.28 11.02
CA PHE A 210 -19.63 4.21 10.05
C PHE A 210 -20.51 3.09 10.63
N ARG A 211 -21.50 2.68 9.86
CA ARG A 211 -22.32 1.50 10.10
C ARG A 211 -22.03 0.49 9.00
N SER A 212 -21.42 -0.63 9.36
CA SER A 212 -21.19 -1.75 8.43
C SER A 212 -22.52 -2.20 7.84
N PHE A 213 -22.51 -2.72 6.62
CA PHE A 213 -23.74 -3.12 5.95
C PHE A 213 -24.57 -4.12 6.78
N ASN A 214 -23.92 -5.02 7.52
CA ASN A 214 -24.59 -5.94 8.44
C ASN A 214 -25.38 -5.27 9.56
N SER A 215 -25.00 -4.07 9.98
CA SER A 215 -25.70 -3.33 11.03
C SER A 215 -26.90 -2.51 10.53
N THR A 216 -27.24 -2.58 9.23
CA THR A 216 -28.24 -1.70 8.58
C THR A 216 -29.63 -2.34 8.40
N GLU A 217 -29.95 -3.42 9.13
CA GLU A 217 -31.23 -4.13 8.96
C GLU A 217 -32.48 -3.28 9.26
N GLN A 218 -32.35 -2.26 10.11
CA GLN A 218 -33.45 -1.38 10.53
C GLN A 218 -33.59 -0.11 9.68
N VAL A 219 -32.75 0.07 8.65
CA VAL A 219 -32.75 1.26 7.79
C VAL A 219 -33.84 1.15 6.72
N ASN A 220 -34.42 2.29 6.32
CA ASN A 220 -35.43 2.37 5.27
C ASN A 220 -34.97 1.66 3.99
N THR A 221 -35.81 0.77 3.46
CA THR A 221 -35.55 -0.04 2.25
C THR A 221 -35.10 0.81 1.06
N THR A 222 -35.65 2.01 0.87
CA THR A 222 -35.27 2.88 -0.26
C THR A 222 -33.84 3.41 -0.12
N GLU A 223 -33.44 3.82 1.08
CA GLU A 223 -32.09 4.33 1.36
C GLU A 223 -31.06 3.21 1.19
N VAL A 224 -31.33 2.04 1.78
CA VAL A 224 -30.44 0.87 1.65
C VAL A 224 -30.28 0.46 0.19
N THR A 225 -31.36 0.44 -0.59
CA THR A 225 -31.29 0.13 -2.03
C THR A 225 -30.42 1.13 -2.78
N ARG A 226 -30.60 2.44 -2.53
CA ARG A 226 -29.76 3.48 -3.13
C ARG A 226 -28.28 3.27 -2.79
N THR A 227 -27.96 3.08 -1.51
CA THR A 227 -26.60 2.81 -1.04
C THR A 227 -25.98 1.59 -1.71
N VAL A 228 -26.70 0.46 -1.76
CA VAL A 228 -26.21 -0.79 -2.37
C VAL A 228 -25.94 -0.62 -3.86
N VAL A 229 -26.85 0.04 -4.59
CA VAL A 229 -26.66 0.30 -6.03
C VAL A 229 -25.46 1.23 -6.26
N GLN A 230 -25.29 2.26 -5.44
CA GLN A 230 -24.16 3.19 -5.51
C GLN A 230 -22.81 2.50 -5.23
N ILE A 231 -22.76 1.62 -4.23
CA ILE A 231 -21.57 0.83 -3.90
C ILE A 231 -21.27 -0.16 -5.03
N HIS A 232 -22.30 -0.82 -5.57
CA HIS A 232 -22.15 -1.71 -6.72
C HIS A 232 -21.60 -0.97 -7.95
N PHE A 233 -22.14 0.21 -8.24
CA PHE A 233 -21.66 1.09 -9.31
C PHE A 233 -20.16 1.41 -9.15
N LEU A 234 -19.74 1.90 -7.97
CA LEU A 234 -18.34 2.22 -7.72
C LEU A 234 -17.44 0.98 -7.78
N ALA A 235 -17.86 -0.13 -7.17
CA ALA A 235 -17.09 -1.37 -7.17
C ALA A 235 -16.86 -1.89 -8.59
N VAL A 236 -17.88 -1.83 -9.45
CA VAL A 236 -17.78 -2.26 -10.84
C VAL A 236 -16.88 -1.31 -11.66
N PHE A 237 -17.15 -0.01 -11.60
CA PHE A 237 -16.50 0.96 -12.49
C PHE A 237 -15.06 1.26 -12.11
N LEU A 238 -14.72 1.19 -10.82
CA LEU A 238 -13.35 1.29 -10.32
C LEU A 238 -12.65 -0.08 -10.26
N SER A 239 -13.37 -1.17 -10.50
CA SER A 239 -12.88 -2.54 -10.39
C SER A 239 -12.39 -2.89 -8.97
N LEU A 240 -13.16 -2.48 -7.96
CA LEU A 240 -12.94 -2.86 -6.56
C LEU A 240 -13.45 -4.29 -6.33
N GLY A 241 -12.65 -5.08 -5.63
CA GLY A 241 -12.97 -6.42 -5.17
C GLY A 241 -12.97 -6.50 -3.65
N ASP A 242 -13.26 -7.70 -3.13
CA ASP A 242 -13.39 -7.96 -1.70
C ASP A 242 -14.48 -7.12 -1.01
N MET A 243 -15.57 -6.87 -1.72
CA MET A 243 -16.70 -6.07 -1.25
C MET A 243 -17.63 -6.91 -0.34
N HIS A 244 -17.18 -7.26 0.86
CA HIS A 244 -17.99 -7.91 1.88
C HIS A 244 -18.55 -6.92 2.91
N GLU A 245 -19.47 -7.38 3.74
CA GLU A 245 -20.38 -6.55 4.56
C GLU A 245 -19.69 -5.70 5.64
N GLU A 246 -18.40 -5.96 5.92
CA GLU A 246 -17.57 -5.19 6.85
C GLU A 246 -16.77 -4.10 6.14
N ASN A 247 -16.47 -4.29 4.84
CA ASN A 247 -15.67 -3.40 4.02
C ASN A 247 -16.50 -2.25 3.42
N PHE A 248 -17.82 -2.33 3.50
CA PHE A 248 -18.71 -1.25 3.07
C PHE A 248 -19.93 -1.11 3.98
N GLY A 249 -20.61 0.01 3.84
CA GLY A 249 -21.79 0.33 4.63
C GLY A 249 -22.25 1.75 4.37
N MET A 250 -22.67 2.42 5.43
CA MET A 250 -23.20 3.79 5.34
C MET A 250 -22.82 4.64 6.54
N ASN A 251 -22.81 5.95 6.35
CA ASN A 251 -22.68 6.91 7.44
C ASN A 251 -24.04 7.17 8.13
N ALA A 252 -24.09 8.16 9.02
CA ALA A 252 -25.32 8.56 9.72
C ALA A 252 -26.39 9.16 8.78
N ASN A 253 -25.99 9.70 7.64
CA ASN A 253 -26.87 10.30 6.62
C ASN A 253 -27.29 9.30 5.53
N SER A 254 -27.00 8.01 5.72
CA SER A 254 -27.24 6.95 4.72
C SER A 254 -26.42 7.10 3.43
N ASP A 255 -25.36 7.92 3.42
CA ASP A 255 -24.42 7.96 2.29
C ASP A 255 -23.56 6.69 2.29
N PRO A 256 -23.23 6.15 1.10
CA PRO A 256 -22.39 4.97 0.99
C PRO A 256 -20.98 5.23 1.50
N ILE A 257 -20.42 4.26 2.22
CA ILE A 257 -19.03 4.27 2.67
C ILE A 257 -18.35 2.97 2.26
N ILE A 258 -17.16 3.08 1.68
CA ILE A 258 -16.25 1.97 1.38
C ILE A 258 -14.99 2.17 2.22
N LEU A 259 -14.72 1.23 3.12
CA LEU A 259 -13.57 1.25 4.03
C LEU A 259 -12.34 0.57 3.47
N ASP A 260 -12.55 -0.53 2.75
CA ASP A 260 -11.50 -1.42 2.30
C ASP A 260 -11.91 -2.12 1.00
N PHE A 261 -10.92 -2.50 0.21
CA PHE A 261 -11.08 -3.21 -1.05
C PHE A 261 -9.73 -3.72 -1.52
N MET A 262 -9.76 -4.74 -2.38
CA MET A 262 -8.63 -5.10 -3.22
C MET A 262 -8.86 -4.68 -4.66
N MET A 263 -7.80 -4.37 -5.41
CA MET A 263 -7.95 -4.14 -6.85
C MET A 263 -8.21 -5.45 -7.59
N SER A 264 -9.27 -5.50 -8.40
CA SER A 264 -9.64 -6.64 -9.25
C SER A 264 -9.21 -6.43 -10.71
N ASN A 265 -9.45 -7.42 -11.57
CA ASN A 265 -9.21 -7.26 -13.01
C ASN A 265 -10.28 -6.39 -13.66
N TYR A 266 -9.83 -5.32 -14.33
CA TYR A 266 -10.71 -4.40 -15.04
C TYR A 266 -11.33 -5.08 -16.27
N GLY A 267 -12.65 -5.29 -16.20
CA GLY A 267 -13.44 -5.95 -17.24
C GLY A 267 -14.28 -4.98 -18.06
N ASP A 268 -15.47 -5.42 -18.47
CA ASP A 268 -16.53 -4.59 -19.01
C ASP A 268 -17.44 -4.11 -17.85
N PRO A 269 -17.30 -2.86 -17.37
CA PRO A 269 -18.06 -2.39 -16.22
C PRO A 269 -19.55 -2.19 -16.52
N GLN A 270 -19.94 -1.93 -17.78
CA GLN A 270 -21.35 -1.69 -18.08
C GLN A 270 -22.16 -2.99 -17.99
N HIS A 271 -21.66 -4.04 -18.65
CA HIS A 271 -22.28 -5.35 -18.58
C HIS A 271 -22.37 -5.84 -17.13
N LYS A 272 -21.26 -5.72 -16.39
CA LYS A 272 -21.17 -6.12 -14.98
C LYS A 272 -22.17 -5.38 -14.11
N PHE A 273 -22.28 -4.06 -14.24
CA PHE A 273 -23.18 -3.27 -13.39
C PHE A 273 -24.66 -3.61 -13.60
N LEU A 274 -25.04 -3.86 -14.86
CA LEU A 274 -26.43 -4.14 -15.23
C LEU A 274 -26.83 -5.61 -15.01
N HIS A 275 -25.88 -6.55 -15.08
CA HIS A 275 -26.19 -7.98 -15.17
C HIS A 275 -25.47 -8.88 -14.15
N GLU A 276 -24.42 -8.41 -13.47
CA GLU A 276 -23.62 -9.22 -12.54
C GLU A 276 -23.67 -8.70 -11.11
N ASN A 277 -24.50 -9.29 -10.24
CA ASN A 277 -24.60 -8.86 -8.84
C ASN A 277 -23.53 -9.48 -7.91
N LYS A 278 -22.74 -10.44 -8.41
CA LYS A 278 -21.81 -11.26 -7.59
C LYS A 278 -20.57 -10.51 -7.10
N ILE A 279 -20.33 -9.30 -7.62
CA ILE A 279 -19.20 -8.45 -7.21
C ILE A 279 -19.29 -8.09 -5.73
N ILE A 280 -20.50 -7.90 -5.21
CA ILE A 280 -20.73 -7.73 -3.77
C ILE A 280 -20.81 -9.11 -3.11
N ASN A 281 -20.01 -9.34 -2.08
CA ASN A 281 -20.00 -10.56 -1.28
C ASN A 281 -20.93 -10.47 -0.07
N SER A 282 -22.22 -10.25 -0.34
CA SER A 282 -23.31 -10.22 0.64
C SER A 282 -24.56 -10.79 -0.02
N MET A 283 -25.20 -11.78 0.61
CA MET A 283 -26.46 -12.32 0.08
C MET A 283 -27.56 -11.24 0.10
N ARG A 284 -27.68 -10.50 1.20
CA ARG A 284 -28.67 -9.42 1.34
C ARG A 284 -28.47 -8.32 0.30
N ALA A 285 -27.23 -7.90 0.05
CA ALA A 285 -26.98 -6.88 -0.98
C ALA A 285 -27.30 -7.40 -2.39
N ARG A 286 -27.00 -8.68 -2.68
CA ARG A 286 -27.36 -9.31 -3.96
C ARG A 286 -28.86 -9.37 -4.15
N ASP A 287 -29.61 -9.77 -3.13
CA ASP A 287 -31.08 -9.79 -3.18
C ASP A 287 -31.65 -8.40 -3.46
N ILE A 288 -31.10 -7.36 -2.83
CA ILE A 288 -31.49 -5.97 -3.08
C ILE A 288 -31.20 -5.57 -4.52
N LEU A 289 -30.02 -5.92 -5.05
CA LEU A 289 -29.70 -5.67 -6.45
C LEU A 289 -30.71 -6.41 -7.33
N GLU A 290 -30.85 -7.72 -7.21
CA GLU A 290 -31.76 -8.56 -8.02
C GLU A 290 -33.19 -8.04 -8.08
N ASN A 291 -33.71 -7.50 -6.98
CA ASN A 291 -35.06 -6.93 -6.90
C ASN A 291 -35.15 -5.45 -7.34
N CYS A 292 -34.02 -4.79 -7.63
CA CYS A 292 -33.98 -3.42 -8.12
C CYS A 292 -33.93 -3.41 -9.65
N ASP A 293 -34.99 -2.86 -10.27
CA ASP A 293 -35.12 -2.72 -11.72
C ASP A 293 -33.91 -2.00 -12.33
N SER A 294 -33.47 -2.48 -13.49
CA SER A 294 -32.28 -1.96 -14.15
C SER A 294 -32.40 -0.46 -14.43
N THR A 295 -33.57 0.03 -14.87
CA THR A 295 -33.81 1.46 -15.15
C THR A 295 -33.62 2.29 -13.90
N VAL A 296 -34.12 1.81 -12.75
CA VAL A 296 -33.92 2.46 -11.45
C VAL A 296 -32.44 2.45 -11.06
N ARG A 297 -31.74 1.33 -11.25
CA ARG A 297 -30.29 1.27 -10.98
C ARG A 297 -29.51 2.29 -11.80
N LEU A 298 -29.83 2.41 -13.09
CA LEU A 298 -29.18 3.35 -13.99
C LEU A 298 -29.47 4.79 -13.56
N GLN A 299 -30.70 5.11 -13.17
CA GLN A 299 -31.03 6.45 -12.67
C GLN A 299 -30.23 6.79 -11.41
N ILE A 300 -30.16 5.86 -10.43
CA ILE A 300 -29.35 6.03 -9.22
C ILE A 300 -27.87 6.28 -9.57
N ALA A 301 -27.31 5.54 -10.53
CA ALA A 301 -25.94 5.74 -10.97
C ALA A 301 -25.73 7.10 -11.63
N LYS A 302 -26.65 7.54 -12.50
CA LYS A 302 -26.59 8.87 -13.14
C LYS A 302 -26.67 10.00 -12.13
N ASP A 303 -27.57 9.90 -11.15
CA ASP A 303 -27.68 10.86 -10.06
C ASP A 303 -26.37 10.89 -9.25
N ALA A 304 -25.76 9.73 -8.99
CA ALA A 304 -24.50 9.64 -8.28
C ALA A 304 -23.34 10.30 -9.04
N ILE A 305 -23.27 10.10 -10.37
CA ILE A 305 -22.27 10.74 -11.25
C ILE A 305 -22.31 12.27 -11.11
N GLN A 306 -23.52 12.84 -11.11
CA GLN A 306 -23.71 14.29 -10.96
C GLN A 306 -23.43 14.76 -9.54
N ASN A 307 -24.04 14.12 -8.54
CA ASN A 307 -23.97 14.55 -7.14
C ASN A 307 -22.55 14.52 -6.58
N TRP A 308 -21.73 13.55 -7.00
CA TRP A 308 -20.34 13.44 -6.59
C TRP A 308 -19.36 14.14 -7.53
N ASN A 309 -19.87 14.76 -8.60
CA ASN A 309 -19.07 15.43 -9.61
C ASN A 309 -17.89 14.57 -10.12
N LEU A 310 -18.19 13.30 -10.46
CA LEU A 310 -17.16 12.27 -10.62
C LEU A 310 -16.14 12.60 -11.71
N MET A 311 -16.54 13.26 -12.79
CA MET A 311 -15.64 13.58 -13.90
C MET A 311 -14.53 14.55 -13.48
N GLU A 312 -14.89 15.57 -12.71
CA GLU A 312 -13.94 16.55 -12.19
C GLU A 312 -13.05 15.88 -11.13
N LYS A 313 -13.64 15.15 -10.18
CA LYS A 313 -12.92 14.48 -9.09
C LYS A 313 -11.92 13.44 -9.57
N LEU A 314 -12.22 12.70 -10.64
CA LEU A 314 -11.27 11.76 -11.23
C LEU A 314 -9.99 12.46 -11.68
N SER A 315 -10.12 13.67 -12.21
CA SER A 315 -9.01 14.48 -12.73
C SER A 315 -8.23 15.14 -11.61
N GLU A 316 -8.93 15.79 -10.67
CA GLU A 316 -8.31 16.42 -9.49
C GLU A 316 -7.45 15.43 -8.70
N VAL A 317 -7.96 14.22 -8.46
CA VAL A 317 -7.22 13.21 -7.69
C VAL A 317 -6.03 12.69 -8.46
N LEU A 318 -6.10 12.62 -9.79
CA LEU A 318 -4.96 12.22 -10.61
C LEU A 318 -3.83 13.25 -10.50
N GLU A 319 -4.15 14.54 -10.47
CA GLU A 319 -3.20 15.61 -10.23
C GLU A 319 -2.59 15.53 -8.83
N LEU A 320 -3.40 15.29 -7.80
CA LEU A 320 -2.92 15.07 -6.42
C LEU A 320 -1.96 13.89 -6.31
N MET A 321 -2.22 12.78 -7.00
CA MET A 321 -1.33 11.61 -7.00
C MET A 321 0.04 11.93 -7.64
N ASN A 322 0.10 12.89 -8.56
CA ASN A 322 1.37 13.34 -9.14
C ASN A 322 2.19 14.18 -8.15
N GLU A 323 1.54 14.97 -7.29
CA GLU A 323 2.20 15.71 -6.21
C GLU A 323 2.76 14.78 -5.14
N GLU A 324 2.07 13.67 -4.85
CA GLU A 324 2.49 12.64 -3.90
C GLU A 324 3.72 11.85 -4.36
N LYS A 325 4.20 12.03 -5.60
CA LYS A 325 5.35 11.32 -6.19
C LYS A 325 6.59 11.31 -5.29
N GLU A 326 6.86 12.41 -4.59
CA GLU A 326 8.04 12.52 -3.72
C GLU A 326 7.99 11.55 -2.53
N ASN A 327 6.78 11.19 -2.06
CA ASN A 327 6.59 10.26 -0.96
C ASN A 327 6.89 8.80 -1.37
N PHE A 328 6.87 8.47 -2.67
CA PHE A 328 7.20 7.15 -3.19
C PHE A 328 8.73 6.88 -3.28
N GLY A 329 9.58 7.85 -2.92
CA GLY A 329 11.03 7.66 -2.80
C GLY A 329 11.83 7.69 -4.12
N ARG A 330 13.06 7.14 -4.09
CA ARG A 330 14.13 7.43 -5.08
C ARG A 330 14.06 6.68 -6.41
N ASP A 331 13.19 5.68 -6.58
CA ASP A 331 13.09 4.91 -7.84
C ASP A 331 12.11 5.55 -8.83
N LYS A 332 12.52 6.69 -9.40
CA LYS A 332 11.75 7.44 -10.41
C LYS A 332 11.27 6.57 -11.58
N LEU A 333 12.07 5.58 -11.99
CA LEU A 333 11.77 4.71 -13.14
C LEU A 333 10.57 3.78 -12.93
N ASP A 334 10.43 3.19 -11.72
CA ASP A 334 9.29 2.32 -11.41
C ASP A 334 8.01 3.12 -11.17
N PHE A 335 8.12 4.37 -10.70
CA PHE A 335 6.99 5.28 -10.57
C PHE A 335 6.48 5.77 -11.93
N ASP A 336 7.36 6.19 -12.84
CA ASP A 336 6.95 6.74 -14.14
C ASP A 336 6.17 5.73 -15.00
N LYS A 337 6.49 4.43 -14.90
CA LYS A 337 5.68 3.38 -15.53
C LYS A 337 4.30 3.24 -14.87
N GLN A 338 4.26 3.22 -13.53
CA GLN A 338 3.02 3.11 -12.77
C GLN A 338 2.10 4.31 -12.99
N ALA A 339 2.66 5.51 -13.14
CA ALA A 339 1.92 6.73 -13.44
C ALA A 339 1.19 6.62 -14.79
N ARG A 340 1.84 6.09 -15.83
CA ARG A 340 1.18 5.85 -17.13
C ARG A 340 0.07 4.81 -17.05
N ASP A 341 0.29 3.71 -16.30
CA ASP A 341 -0.74 2.70 -16.06
C ASP A 341 -1.95 3.33 -15.33
N LEU A 342 -1.70 4.23 -14.37
CA LEU A 342 -2.74 4.97 -13.66
C LEU A 342 -3.51 5.92 -14.59
N GLU A 343 -2.82 6.71 -15.41
CA GLU A 343 -3.45 7.61 -16.39
C GLU A 343 -4.37 6.83 -17.35
N GLU A 344 -3.89 5.72 -17.93
CA GLU A 344 -4.70 4.87 -18.80
C GLU A 344 -5.92 4.30 -18.06
N TYR A 345 -5.74 3.87 -16.81
CA TYR A 345 -6.83 3.41 -15.95
C TYR A 345 -7.88 4.50 -15.74
N VAL A 346 -7.48 5.72 -15.35
CA VAL A 346 -8.40 6.83 -15.08
C VAL A 346 -9.16 7.25 -16.34
N GLU A 347 -8.49 7.35 -17.49
CA GLU A 347 -9.16 7.64 -18.76
C GLU A 347 -10.20 6.57 -19.12
N ARG A 348 -9.87 5.30 -18.89
CA ARG A 348 -10.80 4.20 -19.16
C ARG A 348 -12.01 4.23 -18.22
N VAL A 349 -11.80 4.49 -16.93
CA VAL A 349 -12.89 4.70 -15.96
C VAL A 349 -13.77 5.86 -16.42
N ARG A 350 -13.17 7.01 -16.75
CA ARG A 350 -13.88 8.20 -17.20
C ARG A 350 -14.73 7.90 -18.44
N SER A 351 -14.14 7.28 -19.46
CA SER A 351 -14.85 6.91 -20.69
C SER A 351 -16.04 5.99 -20.41
N ASN A 352 -15.86 4.98 -19.56
CA ASN A 352 -16.94 4.07 -19.20
C ASN A 352 -18.08 4.77 -18.45
N ILE A 353 -17.75 5.66 -17.49
CA ILE A 353 -18.75 6.46 -16.77
C ILE A 353 -19.49 7.38 -17.74
N GLN A 354 -18.79 8.02 -18.69
CA GLN A 354 -19.41 8.87 -19.71
C GLN A 354 -20.39 8.06 -20.56
N ASN A 355 -19.98 6.86 -21.01
CA ASN A 355 -20.83 6.00 -21.80
C ASN A 355 -22.06 5.53 -21.01
N LEU A 356 -21.93 5.21 -19.71
CA LEU A 356 -23.08 4.87 -18.85
C LEU A 356 -24.02 6.08 -18.67
N TYR A 357 -23.47 7.28 -18.50
CA TYR A 357 -24.27 8.48 -18.28
C TYR A 357 -25.18 8.81 -19.48
N HIS A 358 -24.67 8.59 -20.69
CA HIS A 358 -25.42 8.80 -21.94
C HIS A 358 -26.23 7.57 -22.38
N SER A 359 -26.13 6.43 -21.69
CA SER A 359 -26.88 5.24 -22.09
C SER A 359 -28.38 5.45 -21.87
N THR A 360 -29.17 4.92 -22.79
CA THR A 360 -30.61 4.75 -22.65
C THR A 360 -30.88 3.26 -22.50
N MET A 361 -31.76 2.86 -21.58
CA MET A 361 -32.25 1.48 -21.55
C MET A 361 -33.29 1.23 -22.62
#